data_AF-A0A6A0H711-F1
#
_entry.id   AF-A0A6A0H711-F1
#
_cell.length_a   1.000
_cell.length_b   1.000
_cell.length_c   1.000
_cell.angle_alpha   90.00
_cell.angle_beta   90.00
_cell.angle_gamma   90.00
#
_symmetry.space_group_name_H-M   'P 1'
#
loop_
_entity.id
_entity.type
_entity.pdbx_description
1 polymer ?
#
loop_
_entity_poly.entity_id
_entity_poly.type
_entity_poly.pdbx_seq_one_letter_code
_entity_poly.pdbx_strand_id
1 'polypeptide(L)'
;MNVGLCICAFDLVKMENSYIYPGDGASHTRTTFQFVVFRPSIEEILEGVVLSASSSGLQVSLGFFSGIFIKPENMVAGSYYDETEKVWIWNYQEEHKLFMDVGMYFSSIVYCLKNEIFCQKIRLRVISESFVDTTPSGPQLAAEHQAAVAAAAAGSVVAVAKDPFSEVHPYTIYGSTDGSGLGMISWWAEDEDEDVKDEANEGQEDSQSEHLEST
;
A
#
# COMPACT_ATOMS: atom_id res chain seq x y z
N MET A 1 -6.85 4.61 -24.31
CA MET A 1 -5.67 3.71 -24.37
C MET A 1 -5.46 3.18 -22.98
N ASN A 2 -5.50 1.87 -22.79
CA ASN A 2 -5.46 1.24 -21.47
C ASN A 2 -4.09 0.59 -21.29
N VAL A 3 -3.07 1.42 -21.03
CA VAL A 3 -1.66 1.01 -21.02
C VAL A 3 -1.03 0.95 -19.63
N GLY A 4 -1.58 1.66 -18.64
CA GLY A 4 -1.05 1.74 -17.27
C GLY A 4 -0.44 3.10 -16.95
N LEU A 5 0.40 3.16 -15.91
CA LEU A 5 1.08 4.37 -15.46
C LEU A 5 2.48 4.46 -16.08
N CYS A 6 2.71 5.43 -16.98
CA CYS A 6 4.04 5.69 -17.53
C CYS A 6 4.98 6.27 -16.46
N ILE A 7 6.15 5.66 -16.29
CA ILE A 7 7.16 6.08 -15.31
C ILE A 7 8.20 6.98 -15.97
N CYS A 8 8.91 6.45 -16.95
CA CYS A 8 9.98 7.16 -17.65
C CYS A 8 10.15 6.65 -19.09
N ALA A 9 10.74 7.49 -19.95
CA ALA A 9 11.15 7.05 -21.27
C ALA A 9 12.27 6.02 -21.13
N PHE A 10 12.16 4.92 -21.86
CA PHE A 10 13.17 3.87 -21.89
C PHE A 10 14.22 4.18 -22.96
N ASP A 11 13.81 4.21 -24.23
CA ASP A 11 14.68 4.52 -25.35
C ASP A 11 13.91 5.16 -26.52
N LEU A 12 14.68 5.67 -27.49
CA LEU A 12 14.18 6.26 -28.72
C LEU A 12 14.48 5.34 -29.89
N VAL A 13 13.44 4.71 -30.43
CA VAL A 13 13.55 3.70 -31.49
C VAL A 13 13.74 4.33 -32.86
N LYS A 14 13.02 5.42 -33.15
CA LYS A 14 13.04 6.09 -34.45
C LYS A 14 12.81 7.58 -34.32
N MET A 15 13.58 8.35 -35.09
CA MET A 15 13.31 9.77 -35.35
C MET A 15 13.08 9.95 -36.86
N GLU A 16 11.98 10.59 -37.23
CA GLU A 16 11.72 10.98 -38.61
C GLU A 16 12.28 12.37 -38.90
N ASN A 17 12.02 12.88 -40.11
CA ASN A 17 12.46 14.23 -40.46
C ASN A 17 11.73 15.28 -39.62
N SER A 18 12.45 16.34 -39.29
CA SER A 18 11.90 17.51 -38.60
C SER A 18 11.30 18.51 -39.58
N TYR A 19 10.16 19.10 -39.22
CA TYR A 19 9.47 20.11 -40.01
C TYR A 19 9.21 21.36 -39.18
N ILE A 20 9.26 22.54 -39.82
CA ILE A 20 8.88 23.82 -39.22
C ILE A 20 7.57 24.25 -39.88
N TYR A 21 6.54 24.53 -39.08
CA TYR A 21 5.24 24.94 -39.60
C TYR A 21 5.20 26.46 -39.85
N PRO A 22 4.55 26.95 -40.92
CA PRO A 22 4.38 28.39 -41.12
C PRO A 22 3.64 29.03 -39.94
N GLY A 23 4.22 30.07 -39.35
CA GLY A 23 3.66 30.74 -38.16
C GLY A 23 4.09 30.13 -36.82
N ASP A 24 4.83 29.03 -36.84
CA ASP A 24 5.42 28.40 -35.66
C ASP A 24 6.93 28.15 -35.88
N GLY A 25 7.77 28.78 -35.05
CA GLY A 25 9.23 28.64 -35.15
C GLY A 25 9.79 27.34 -34.58
N ALA A 26 8.95 26.47 -33.99
CA ALA A 26 9.39 25.23 -33.38
C ALA A 26 9.61 24.09 -34.39
N SER A 27 10.61 23.26 -34.10
CA SER A 27 10.91 22.05 -34.87
C SER A 27 10.02 20.89 -34.40
N HIS A 28 9.24 20.33 -35.33
CA HIS A 28 8.32 19.22 -35.07
C HIS A 28 8.87 17.94 -35.67
N THR A 29 9.16 16.95 -34.82
CA THR A 29 9.73 15.67 -35.26
C THR A 29 8.84 14.53 -34.81
N ARG A 30 8.38 13.70 -35.74
CA ARG A 30 7.70 12.45 -35.38
C ARG A 30 8.73 11.47 -34.84
N THR A 31 8.48 10.95 -33.64
CA THR A 31 9.36 9.98 -32.98
C THR A 31 8.58 8.73 -32.62
N THR A 32 9.29 7.60 -32.58
CA THR A 32 8.83 6.34 -32.00
C THR A 32 9.79 6.02 -30.86
N PHE A 33 9.25 5.85 -29.66
CA PHE A 33 10.02 5.64 -28.44
C PHE A 33 9.31 4.60 -27.57
N GLN A 34 10.03 4.04 -26.61
CA GLN A 34 9.47 3.12 -25.61
C GLN A 34 9.42 3.81 -24.25
N PHE A 35 8.44 3.43 -23.44
CA PHE A 35 8.32 3.88 -22.05
C PHE A 35 8.33 2.68 -21.12
N VAL A 36 8.92 2.86 -19.94
CA VAL A 36 8.67 1.99 -18.80
C VAL A 36 7.29 2.33 -18.26
N VAL A 37 6.40 1.32 -18.22
CA VAL A 37 5.01 1.49 -17.80
C VAL A 37 4.73 0.51 -16.67
N PHE A 38 4.19 1.03 -15.56
CA PHE A 38 3.65 0.21 -14.49
C PHE A 38 2.24 -0.25 -14.87
N ARG A 39 2.13 -1.56 -15.08
CA ARG A 39 0.88 -2.27 -15.31
C ARG A 39 1.07 -3.72 -14.81
N PRO A 40 0.78 -4.01 -13.53
CA PRO A 40 0.96 -5.35 -13.01
C PRO A 40 -0.01 -6.32 -13.69
N SER A 41 0.38 -7.59 -13.75
CA SER A 41 -0.42 -8.65 -14.34
C SER A 41 -1.48 -9.16 -13.37
N ILE A 42 -2.58 -9.69 -13.90
CA ILE A 42 -3.54 -10.44 -13.09
C ILE A 42 -2.81 -11.66 -12.49
N GLU A 43 -3.14 -11.99 -11.23
CA GLU A 43 -2.47 -12.95 -10.36
C GLU A 43 -1.07 -12.55 -9.87
N GLU A 44 -0.52 -11.39 -10.25
CA GLU A 44 0.76 -10.92 -9.72
C GLU A 44 0.64 -10.59 -8.22
N ILE A 45 1.67 -10.92 -7.45
CA ILE A 45 1.76 -10.61 -6.03
C ILE A 45 2.49 -9.29 -5.85
N LEU A 46 1.83 -8.34 -5.18
CA LEU A 46 2.38 -7.03 -4.85
C LEU A 46 2.49 -6.87 -3.34
N GLU A 47 3.51 -6.13 -2.90
CA GLU A 47 3.69 -5.74 -1.51
C GLU A 47 3.60 -4.22 -1.39
N GLY A 48 2.68 -3.75 -0.55
CA GLY A 48 2.46 -2.33 -0.34
C GLY A 48 2.21 -2.00 1.12
N VAL A 49 1.83 -0.75 1.37
CA VAL A 49 1.46 -0.25 2.70
C VAL A 49 -0.01 0.16 2.66
N VAL A 50 -0.76 -0.23 3.69
CA VAL A 50 -2.16 0.20 3.85
C VAL A 50 -2.17 1.70 4.16
N LEU A 51 -2.70 2.51 3.24
CA LEU A 51 -2.83 3.95 3.41
C LEU A 51 -4.04 4.34 4.25
N SER A 52 -5.15 3.64 4.04
CA SER A 52 -6.41 3.92 4.71
C SER A 52 -7.27 2.67 4.76
N ALA A 53 -8.12 2.62 5.79
CA ALA A 53 -9.13 1.61 5.99
C ALA A 53 -10.50 2.29 6.12
N SER A 54 -11.47 1.80 5.36
CA SER A 54 -12.86 2.22 5.47
C SER A 54 -13.77 0.99 5.41
N SER A 55 -15.07 1.17 5.69
CA SER A 55 -16.06 0.09 5.53
C SER A 55 -16.17 -0.39 4.08
N SER A 56 -15.76 0.44 3.12
CA SER A 56 -15.69 0.12 1.69
C SER A 56 -14.49 -0.76 1.32
N GLY A 57 -13.48 -0.88 2.19
CA GLY A 57 -12.31 -1.75 2.02
C GLY A 57 -11.00 -1.11 2.48
N LEU A 58 -9.89 -1.60 1.92
CA LEU A 58 -8.55 -1.05 2.16
C LEU A 58 -8.01 -0.35 0.92
N GLN A 59 -7.33 0.77 1.13
CA GLN A 59 -6.50 1.41 0.12
C GLN A 59 -5.03 1.09 0.39
N VAL A 60 -4.32 0.63 -0.64
CA VAL A 60 -2.92 0.25 -0.56
C VAL A 60 -2.08 1.14 -1.47
N SER A 61 -0.85 1.45 -1.03
CA SER A 61 0.13 2.19 -1.81
C SER A 61 1.44 1.44 -1.93
N LEU A 62 2.04 1.53 -3.13
CA LEU A 62 3.40 1.10 -3.42
C LEU A 62 4.41 2.25 -3.27
N GLY A 63 3.99 3.39 -2.74
CA GLY A 63 4.77 4.64 -2.66
C GLY A 63 4.56 5.53 -3.88
N PHE A 64 4.82 5.03 -5.09
CA PHE A 64 4.62 5.80 -6.33
C PHE A 64 3.21 5.66 -6.94
N PHE A 65 2.44 4.67 -6.49
CA PHE A 65 1.08 4.39 -6.96
C PHE A 65 0.19 4.01 -5.78
N SER A 66 -0.96 4.68 -5.64
CA SER A 66 -1.93 4.53 -4.54
C SER A 66 -3.34 4.15 -4.99
N GLY A 67 -3.52 3.86 -6.28
CA GLY A 67 -4.80 3.43 -6.87
C GLY A 67 -5.07 1.94 -6.68
N ILE A 68 -4.64 1.34 -5.57
CA ILE A 68 -4.83 -0.09 -5.27
C ILE A 68 -5.88 -0.23 -4.17
N PHE A 69 -6.90 -1.04 -4.42
CA PHE A 69 -8.02 -1.21 -3.51
C PHE A 69 -8.32 -2.68 -3.27
N ILE A 70 -8.54 -3.05 -2.01
CA ILE A 70 -8.98 -4.39 -1.61
C ILE A 70 -10.39 -4.23 -1.05
N LYS A 71 -11.36 -4.81 -1.74
CA LYS A 71 -12.76 -4.80 -1.31
C LYS A 71 -13.00 -5.87 -0.24
N PRO A 72 -14.03 -5.71 0.62
CA PRO A 72 -14.41 -6.69 1.64
C PRO A 72 -14.61 -8.10 1.07
N GLU A 73 -15.21 -8.21 -0.12
CA GLU A 73 -15.46 -9.47 -0.82
C GLU A 73 -14.19 -10.22 -1.25
N ASN A 74 -13.05 -9.54 -1.31
CA ASN A 74 -11.75 -10.08 -1.70
C ASN A 74 -10.78 -10.21 -0.52
N MET A 75 -11.27 -10.02 0.70
CA MET A 75 -10.51 -10.26 1.92
C MET A 75 -10.67 -11.71 2.38
N VAL A 76 -9.75 -12.15 3.23
CA VAL A 76 -9.83 -13.49 3.82
C VAL A 76 -11.16 -13.69 4.55
N ALA A 77 -11.76 -14.88 4.39
CA ALA A 77 -13.01 -15.25 5.05
C ALA A 77 -12.95 -15.05 6.58
N GLY A 78 -14.01 -14.47 7.14
CA GLY A 78 -14.08 -14.11 8.56
C GLY A 78 -13.50 -12.73 8.90
N SER A 79 -13.08 -11.96 7.90
CA SER A 79 -12.69 -10.56 8.09
C SER A 79 -13.91 -9.65 8.25
N TYR A 80 -13.85 -8.71 9.19
CA TYR A 80 -14.88 -7.70 9.41
C TYR A 80 -14.26 -6.33 9.72
N TYR A 81 -15.01 -5.27 9.45
CA TYR A 81 -14.58 -3.90 9.73
C TYR A 81 -15.11 -3.45 11.09
N ASP A 82 -14.22 -2.97 11.97
CA ASP A 82 -14.61 -2.33 13.21
C ASP A 82 -14.72 -0.81 13.00
N GLU A 83 -15.95 -0.28 13.10
CA GLU A 83 -16.20 1.15 12.90
C GLU A 83 -15.64 2.02 14.03
N THR A 84 -15.46 1.46 15.22
CA THR A 84 -14.93 2.17 16.40
C THR A 84 -13.44 2.42 16.24
N GLU A 85 -12.70 1.37 15.90
CA GLU A 85 -11.24 1.40 15.75
C GLU A 85 -10.78 1.79 14.34
N LYS A 86 -11.71 1.84 13.36
CA LYS A 86 -11.44 2.13 11.95
C LYS A 86 -10.40 1.18 11.36
N VAL A 87 -10.49 -0.09 11.72
CA VAL A 87 -9.53 -1.15 11.36
C VAL A 87 -10.26 -2.38 10.82
N TRP A 88 -9.62 -3.08 9.90
CA TRP A 88 -10.08 -4.39 9.43
C TRP A 88 -9.46 -5.48 10.30
N ILE A 89 -10.29 -6.41 10.78
CA ILE A 89 -9.89 -7.48 11.69
C ILE A 89 -10.22 -8.81 11.02
N TRP A 90 -9.26 -9.72 11.01
CA TRP A 90 -9.45 -11.11 10.59
C TRP A 90 -9.50 -12.02 11.82
N ASN A 91 -10.61 -12.76 11.98
CA ASN A 91 -10.75 -13.76 13.03
C ASN A 91 -10.13 -15.10 12.56
N TYR A 92 -8.91 -15.37 12.99
CA TYR A 92 -8.22 -16.63 12.73
C TYR A 92 -8.56 -17.66 13.81
N GLN A 93 -9.11 -18.81 13.39
CA GLN A 93 -9.44 -19.95 14.25
C GLN A 93 -10.31 -19.60 15.48
N GLU A 94 -11.17 -18.58 15.39
CA GLU A 94 -12.07 -18.08 16.46
C GLU A 94 -11.40 -17.58 17.76
N GLU A 95 -10.12 -17.87 17.98
CA GLU A 95 -9.36 -17.49 19.18
C GLU A 95 -8.38 -16.34 18.93
N HIS A 96 -7.90 -16.16 17.69
CA HIS A 96 -6.88 -15.16 17.36
C HIS A 96 -7.45 -14.05 16.47
N LYS A 97 -7.31 -12.80 16.91
CA LYS A 97 -7.69 -11.61 16.13
C LYS A 97 -6.44 -11.01 15.49
N LEU A 98 -6.40 -10.99 14.16
CA LEU A 98 -5.33 -10.41 13.39
C LEU A 98 -5.79 -9.06 12.81
N PHE A 99 -5.05 -8.01 13.11
CA PHE A 99 -5.40 -6.64 12.72
C PHE A 99 -4.69 -6.26 11.42
N MET A 100 -5.42 -5.62 10.51
CA MET A 100 -4.88 -4.99 9.31
C MET A 100 -4.62 -3.52 9.61
N ASP A 101 -3.46 -3.25 10.22
CA ASP A 101 -3.09 -1.90 10.64
C ASP A 101 -2.86 -0.97 9.45
N VAL A 102 -3.35 0.26 9.56
CA VAL A 102 -3.04 1.33 8.62
C VAL A 102 -1.62 1.81 8.85
N GLY A 103 -0.76 1.64 7.85
CA GLY A 103 0.66 1.98 7.91
C GLY A 103 0.92 3.46 7.63
N MET A 104 0.63 4.32 8.60
CA MET A 104 1.00 5.75 8.51
C MET A 104 2.46 5.96 8.98
N TYR A 105 3.44 5.80 8.10
CA TYR A 105 4.80 6.32 8.39
C TYR A 105 4.93 7.79 7.95
N PHE A 106 4.25 8.69 8.65
CA PHE A 106 4.77 10.05 8.83
C PHE A 106 5.74 10.04 10.01
N SER A 107 6.90 9.41 9.85
CA SER A 107 8.07 9.78 10.62
C SER A 107 9.32 9.35 9.88
N SER A 108 9.86 10.33 9.16
CA SER A 108 11.29 10.59 9.07
C SER A 108 12.18 9.43 8.59
N ILE A 109 12.82 9.67 7.45
CA ILE A 109 14.04 9.03 6.91
C ILE A 109 15.13 8.69 7.97
N VAL A 110 14.98 9.16 9.21
CA VAL A 110 15.89 8.98 10.35
C VAL A 110 15.77 7.62 11.07
N TYR A 111 14.63 6.91 11.06
CA TYR A 111 14.50 5.68 11.87
C TYR A 111 14.90 4.37 11.19
N CYS A 112 15.12 4.33 9.86
CA CYS A 112 15.59 3.12 9.15
C CYS A 112 17.02 2.67 9.50
N LEU A 113 17.72 3.38 10.38
CA LEU A 113 19.09 3.06 10.80
C LEU A 113 19.16 2.15 12.04
N LYS A 114 18.03 1.79 12.66
CA LYS A 114 17.97 0.73 13.67
C LYS A 114 17.15 -0.44 13.10
N ASN A 115 17.78 -1.60 13.06
CA ASN A 115 17.46 -2.81 12.28
C ASN A 115 16.09 -3.49 12.51
N GLU A 116 15.03 -2.78 12.90
CA GLU A 116 13.73 -3.40 13.20
C GLU A 116 12.60 -2.37 13.09
N ILE A 117 12.44 -1.75 11.92
CA ILE A 117 11.16 -1.10 11.62
C ILE A 117 10.22 -2.20 11.14
N PHE A 118 9.27 -2.53 12.02
CA PHE A 118 8.06 -3.31 11.74
C PHE A 118 7.23 -2.59 10.66
N CYS A 119 7.71 -2.61 9.42
CA CYS A 119 6.99 -2.06 8.28
C CYS A 119 5.76 -2.93 8.10
N GLN A 120 4.60 -2.42 8.54
CA GLN A 120 3.28 -3.03 8.37
C GLN A 120 2.93 -3.05 6.87
N LYS A 121 3.56 -3.99 6.15
CA LYS A 121 3.36 -4.25 4.74
C LYS A 121 2.24 -5.26 4.57
N ILE A 122 1.47 -5.07 3.52
CA ILE A 122 0.42 -5.98 3.10
C ILE A 122 0.81 -6.59 1.75
N ARG A 123 0.74 -7.92 1.69
CA ARG A 123 0.90 -8.69 0.45
C ARG A 123 -0.47 -8.96 -0.13
N LEU A 124 -0.67 -8.58 -1.38
CA LEU A 124 -1.93 -8.74 -2.09
C LEU A 124 -1.70 -9.37 -3.46
N ARG A 125 -2.69 -10.11 -3.93
CA ARG A 125 -2.73 -10.63 -5.28
C ARG A 125 -3.58 -9.73 -6.16
N VAL A 126 -3.09 -9.33 -7.33
CA VAL A 126 -3.87 -8.56 -8.29
C VAL A 126 -4.98 -9.45 -8.88
N ILE A 127 -6.24 -9.05 -8.71
CA ILE A 127 -7.40 -9.77 -9.28
C ILE A 127 -7.84 -9.11 -10.59
N SER A 128 -7.90 -7.78 -10.62
CA SER A 128 -8.41 -7.05 -11.79
C SER A 128 -7.90 -5.62 -11.83
N GLU A 129 -8.00 -5.02 -13.00
CA GLU A 129 -7.68 -3.62 -13.24
C GLU A 129 -8.84 -2.92 -13.95
N SER A 130 -8.99 -1.61 -13.73
CA SER A 130 -9.97 -0.79 -14.41
C SER A 130 -9.37 0.55 -14.84
N PHE A 131 -9.83 1.03 -16.01
CA PHE A 131 -9.47 2.32 -16.55
C PHE A 131 -10.73 3.14 -16.75
N VAL A 132 -10.73 4.37 -16.21
CA VAL A 132 -11.83 5.32 -16.37
C VAL A 132 -11.31 6.55 -17.09
N ASP A 133 -12.01 6.94 -18.14
CA ASP A 133 -11.70 8.18 -18.84
C ASP A 133 -12.18 9.37 -17.99
N THR A 134 -11.22 10.15 -17.48
CA THR A 134 -11.49 11.35 -16.68
C THR A 134 -11.53 12.62 -17.55
N THR A 135 -11.71 12.50 -18.86
CA THR A 135 -11.91 13.66 -19.72
C THR A 135 -13.14 14.44 -19.26
N PRO A 136 -13.02 15.78 -19.13
CA PRO A 136 -14.14 16.60 -18.68
C PRO A 136 -15.30 16.49 -19.68
N SER A 137 -16.37 15.85 -19.24
CA SER A 137 -17.53 15.57 -20.08
C SER A 137 -18.52 16.74 -20.06
N GLY A 138 -18.47 17.59 -21.09
CA GLY A 138 -19.49 18.60 -21.39
C GLY A 138 -19.44 19.90 -20.57
N PRO A 139 -20.20 20.94 -20.98
CA PRO A 139 -20.19 22.27 -20.37
C PRO A 139 -20.70 22.32 -18.91
N GLN A 140 -21.36 21.26 -18.44
CA GLN A 140 -21.89 21.16 -17.08
C GLN A 140 -20.78 21.14 -16.01
N LEU A 141 -19.66 20.45 -16.28
CA LEU A 141 -18.52 20.38 -15.36
C LEU A 141 -17.72 21.68 -15.30
N ALA A 142 -17.73 22.52 -16.34
CA ALA A 142 -17.11 23.84 -16.27
C ALA A 142 -17.80 24.74 -15.23
N ALA A 143 -19.13 24.59 -15.08
CA ALA A 143 -19.91 25.26 -14.05
C ALA A 143 -19.64 24.69 -12.64
N GLU A 144 -19.52 23.36 -12.50
CA GLU A 144 -19.12 22.74 -11.22
C GLU A 144 -17.68 23.07 -10.82
N HIS A 145 -16.75 23.15 -11.77
CA HIS A 145 -15.37 23.57 -11.52
C HIS A 145 -15.31 25.05 -11.11
N GLN A 146 -16.12 25.92 -11.73
CA GLN A 146 -16.26 27.32 -11.30
C GLN A 146 -16.90 27.44 -9.90
N ALA A 147 -17.86 26.57 -9.56
CA ALA A 147 -18.44 26.51 -8.22
C ALA A 147 -17.45 25.98 -7.17
N ALA A 148 -16.63 24.97 -7.50
CA ALA A 148 -15.57 24.46 -6.65
C ALA A 148 -14.44 25.47 -6.42
N VAL A 149 -14.05 26.22 -7.46
CA VAL A 149 -13.08 27.33 -7.36
C VAL A 149 -13.65 28.49 -6.53
N ALA A 150 -14.95 28.79 -6.65
CA ALA A 150 -15.62 29.79 -5.82
C ALA A 150 -15.75 29.36 -4.35
N ALA A 151 -16.00 28.08 -4.08
CA ALA A 151 -16.04 27.52 -2.72
C ALA A 151 -14.65 27.50 -2.06
N ALA A 152 -13.59 27.21 -2.83
CA ALA A 152 -12.21 27.32 -2.37
C ALA A 152 -11.83 28.77 -1.99
N ALA A 153 -12.36 29.76 -2.71
CA ALA A 153 -12.17 31.18 -2.38
C ALA A 153 -12.94 31.63 -1.12
N ALA A 154 -13.99 30.90 -0.72
CA ALA A 154 -14.81 31.22 0.47
C ALA A 154 -14.24 30.66 1.79
N GLY A 155 -13.06 30.04 1.78
CA GLY A 155 -12.33 29.67 3.00
C GLY A 155 -12.95 28.55 3.84
N SER A 156 -13.95 27.81 3.33
CA SER A 156 -14.47 26.60 4.00
C SER A 156 -13.70 25.38 3.50
N VAL A 157 -12.46 25.23 3.96
CA VAL A 157 -11.70 23.99 3.83
C VAL A 157 -12.01 23.10 5.04
N VAL A 158 -13.26 22.66 5.17
CA VAL A 158 -13.49 21.40 5.88
C VAL A 158 -13.27 20.32 4.84
N ALA A 159 -12.02 19.84 4.76
CA ALA A 159 -11.73 18.57 4.12
C ALA A 159 -12.45 17.49 4.93
N VAL A 160 -13.73 17.30 4.64
CA VAL A 160 -14.41 16.04 4.96
C VAL A 160 -13.57 15.01 4.23
N ALA A 161 -12.88 14.15 4.98
CA ALA A 161 -12.11 13.04 4.43
C ALA A 161 -13.06 12.22 3.56
N LYS A 162 -13.03 12.51 2.26
CA LYS A 162 -13.88 11.84 1.29
C LYS A 162 -13.39 10.41 1.23
N ASP A 163 -14.31 9.44 1.30
CA ASP A 163 -13.93 8.02 1.24
C ASP A 163 -13.10 7.81 -0.04
N PRO A 164 -11.87 7.31 0.04
CA PRO A 164 -11.02 7.12 -1.14
C PRO A 164 -11.64 6.18 -2.17
N PHE A 165 -12.57 5.30 -1.76
CA PHE A 165 -13.35 4.48 -2.69
C PHE A 165 -14.37 5.26 -3.54
N SER A 166 -14.70 6.50 -3.15
CA SER A 166 -15.65 7.36 -3.86
C SER A 166 -14.98 8.30 -4.87
N GLU A 167 -13.64 8.34 -4.88
CA GLU A 167 -12.89 9.12 -5.85
C GLU A 167 -12.72 8.32 -7.16
N VAL A 168 -12.92 9.01 -8.28
CA VAL A 168 -12.75 8.39 -9.60
C VAL A 168 -11.28 8.46 -9.97
N HIS A 169 -10.58 7.33 -9.84
CA HIS A 169 -9.21 7.21 -10.30
C HIS A 169 -9.17 6.77 -11.77
N PRO A 170 -8.31 7.40 -12.61
CA PRO A 170 -8.22 7.04 -14.03
C PRO A 170 -7.64 5.64 -14.25
N TYR A 171 -6.84 5.16 -13.31
CA TYR A 171 -6.32 3.79 -13.27
C TYR A 171 -6.44 3.23 -11.86
N THR A 172 -7.15 2.11 -11.74
CA THR A 172 -7.47 1.45 -10.47
C THR A 172 -7.13 -0.02 -10.56
N ILE A 173 -6.53 -0.56 -9.50
CA ILE A 173 -6.14 -1.96 -9.39
C ILE A 173 -6.88 -2.55 -8.19
N TYR A 174 -7.52 -3.70 -8.38
CA TYR A 174 -8.19 -4.43 -7.32
C TYR A 174 -7.38 -5.64 -6.89
N GLY A 175 -7.12 -5.72 -5.58
CA GLY A 175 -6.37 -6.80 -4.95
C GLY A 175 -7.23 -7.78 -4.16
N SER A 176 -6.67 -8.97 -3.94
CA SER A 176 -7.12 -9.98 -2.97
C SER A 176 -6.11 -10.11 -1.84
N THR A 177 -6.60 -10.33 -0.63
CA THR A 177 -5.80 -10.91 0.45
C THR A 177 -6.23 -12.34 0.78
N ASP A 178 -7.19 -12.90 0.03
CA ASP A 178 -7.62 -14.28 0.20
C ASP A 178 -6.56 -15.27 -0.34
N GLY A 179 -5.91 -15.99 0.57
CA GLY A 179 -4.91 -17.01 0.26
C GLY A 179 -3.83 -17.13 1.34
N SER A 180 -3.21 -18.31 1.40
CA SER A 180 -2.07 -18.55 2.29
C SER A 180 -0.89 -17.63 1.91
N GLY A 181 -0.29 -16.98 2.92
CA GLY A 181 0.82 -16.06 2.73
C GLY A 181 0.43 -14.67 2.20
N LEU A 182 -0.86 -14.35 2.08
CA LEU A 182 -1.38 -13.03 1.73
C LEU A 182 -1.93 -12.28 2.96
N GLY A 183 -2.17 -10.97 2.85
CA GLY A 183 -2.50 -10.14 3.99
C GLY A 183 -1.26 -9.50 4.61
N MET A 184 -1.29 -9.17 5.90
CA MET A 184 -0.15 -8.50 6.53
C MET A 184 1.05 -9.45 6.58
N ILE A 185 2.25 -8.96 6.26
CA ILE A 185 3.47 -9.79 6.28
C ILE A 185 3.75 -10.34 7.68
N SER A 186 3.42 -9.55 8.73
CA SER A 186 3.59 -9.94 10.13
C SER A 186 2.73 -11.12 10.57
N TRP A 187 1.70 -11.51 9.81
CA TRP A 187 0.90 -12.71 10.11
C TRP A 187 1.61 -14.02 9.77
N TRP A 188 2.69 -13.93 8.99
CA TRP A 188 3.38 -15.08 8.42
C TRP A 188 4.86 -15.13 8.81
N ALA A 189 5.31 -14.24 9.69
CA ALA A 189 6.66 -14.31 10.23
C ALA A 189 6.74 -15.53 11.15
N GLU A 190 7.70 -16.41 10.91
CA GLU A 190 8.06 -17.45 11.86
C GLU A 190 8.93 -16.79 12.95
N ASP A 191 8.52 -16.89 14.21
CA ASP A 191 9.33 -16.43 15.33
C ASP A 191 10.57 -17.33 15.42
N GLU A 192 11.71 -16.88 14.88
CA GLU A 192 12.98 -17.62 14.96
C GLU A 192 13.64 -17.59 16.36
N ASP A 193 12.94 -17.10 17.41
CA ASP A 193 13.55 -16.73 18.71
C ASP A 193 13.02 -17.49 19.96
N GLU A 194 12.71 -18.80 19.86
CA GLU A 194 12.38 -19.63 21.06
C GLU A 194 13.34 -20.79 21.39
N ASP A 195 14.58 -20.83 20.85
CA ASP A 195 15.54 -21.92 21.13
C ASP A 195 16.79 -21.50 21.96
N VAL A 196 16.71 -20.48 22.84
CA VAL A 196 17.80 -20.19 23.82
C VAL A 196 17.26 -19.90 25.23
N LYS A 197 16.52 -20.84 25.80
CA LYS A 197 16.38 -20.98 27.25
C LYS A 197 16.26 -22.46 27.55
N ASP A 198 17.36 -23.11 27.94
CA ASP A 198 17.36 -24.28 28.85
C ASP A 198 18.75 -24.95 28.91
N GLU A 199 19.86 -24.22 29.12
CA GLU A 199 21.11 -24.83 29.63
C GLU A 199 21.90 -23.84 30.52
N ALA A 200 21.38 -23.54 31.71
CA ALA A 200 22.20 -22.96 32.78
C ALA A 200 21.55 -23.13 34.17
N ASN A 201 21.14 -24.35 34.54
CA ASN A 201 20.94 -24.65 35.96
C ASN A 201 21.05 -26.13 36.29
N GLU A 202 22.23 -26.73 36.12
CA GLU A 202 22.59 -27.93 36.90
C GLU A 202 24.03 -27.79 37.40
N GLY A 203 24.18 -27.82 38.73
CA GLY A 203 25.44 -28.18 39.37
C GLY A 203 26.04 -27.14 40.32
N GLN A 204 25.40 -26.90 41.48
CA GLN A 204 26.14 -26.76 42.75
C GLN A 204 25.22 -26.79 43.98
N GLU A 205 24.74 -27.98 44.33
CA GLU A 205 24.42 -28.34 45.72
C GLU A 205 25.00 -29.73 45.99
N ASP A 206 26.21 -29.79 46.56
CA ASP A 206 26.50 -30.71 47.67
C ASP A 206 27.93 -30.55 48.18
N SER A 207 28.07 -29.99 49.38
CA SER A 207 29.04 -30.46 50.38
C SER A 207 28.66 -29.88 51.74
N GLN A 208 27.85 -30.63 52.48
CA GLN A 208 27.61 -30.40 53.90
C GLN A 208 28.83 -30.78 54.75
N SER A 209 29.13 -29.91 55.72
CA SER A 209 29.50 -30.19 57.12
C SER A 209 30.58 -31.23 57.49
N GLU A 210 31.65 -30.76 58.15
CA GLU A 210 32.26 -31.31 59.39
C GLU A 210 32.88 -30.10 60.14
N HIS A 211 32.32 -29.52 61.21
CA HIS A 211 32.30 -29.90 62.64
C HIS A 211 33.66 -29.93 63.38
N LEU A 212 33.83 -28.94 64.30
CA LEU A 212 34.70 -28.89 65.52
C LEU A 212 36.24 -28.87 65.26
N GLU A 213 37.14 -28.20 65.99
CA GLU A 213 37.24 -27.77 67.40
C GLU A 213 38.44 -26.81 67.56
N SER A 214 38.39 -25.97 68.61
CA SER A 214 39.47 -25.29 69.38
C SER A 214 40.94 -25.26 68.89
N THR A 215 41.53 -24.06 68.77
CA THR A 215 42.63 -23.50 69.62
C THR A 215 42.98 -22.09 69.16
#